data_AF-A0A960RI47-F1
#
_entry.id   AF-A0A960RI47-F1
#
_cell.length_a   1.000
_cell.length_b   1.000
_cell.length_c   1.000
_cell.angle_alpha   90.00
_cell.angle_beta   90.00
_cell.angle_gamma   90.00
#
_symmetry.space_group_name_H-M   'P 1'
#
loop_
_entity.id
_entity.type
_entity.pdbx_description
1 polymer ?
#
loop_
_entity_poly.entity_id
_entity_poly.type
_entity_poly.pdbx_seq_one_letter_code
_entity_poly.pdbx_strand_id
1 'polypeptide(L)'
;MGLLAIIGLCVLGGSLGAWLFQKLHVPQVVGYIVIGVLIGESGLRMVEQADILTLRPFNLFALGLIGFLVGGELHGSIFKKYGKQFTAILLGEGLAAFVLVGVPSALIVYLICHS
;
A
#
# COMPACT_ATOMS: atom_id res chain seq x y z
N MET A 1 -6.62 22.71 4.52
CA MET A 1 -7.99 22.35 4.98
C MET A 1 -7.96 22.08 6.49
N GLY A 2 -9.10 22.06 7.20
CA GLY A 2 -9.10 21.58 8.60
C GLY A 2 -8.86 20.06 8.66
N LEU A 3 -8.17 19.56 9.69
CA LEU A 3 -7.80 18.13 9.83
C LEU A 3 -9.02 17.20 9.69
N LEU A 4 -10.13 17.54 10.33
CA LEU A 4 -11.38 16.77 10.26
C LEU A 4 -11.96 16.72 8.84
N ALA A 5 -11.86 17.82 8.09
CA ALA A 5 -12.34 17.87 6.72
C ALA A 5 -11.49 16.98 5.80
N ILE A 6 -10.17 16.96 6.01
CA ILE A 6 -9.25 16.09 5.26
C ILE A 6 -9.54 14.62 5.54
N ILE A 7 -9.68 14.24 6.81
CA ILE A 7 -10.02 12.87 7.19
C ILE A 7 -11.38 12.47 6.60
N GLY A 8 -12.39 13.34 6.71
CA GLY A 8 -13.70 13.11 6.12
C GLY A 8 -13.63 12.91 4.60
N LEU A 9 -12.90 13.76 3.90
CA LEU A 9 -12.69 13.64 2.45
C LEU A 9 -11.96 12.34 2.09
N CYS A 10 -10.91 11.95 2.82
CA CYS A 10 -10.17 10.72 2.59
C CYS A 10 -11.03 9.47 2.84
N VAL A 11 -11.82 9.45 3.92
CA VAL A 11 -12.69 8.30 4.24
C VAL A 11 -13.83 8.19 3.25
N LEU A 12 -14.51 9.29 2.92
CA LEU A 12 -15.60 9.29 1.94
C LEU A 12 -15.09 8.97 0.54
N GLY A 13 -14.04 9.67 0.09
CA GLY A 13 -13.42 9.44 -1.21
C GLY A 13 -12.91 8.01 -1.35
N GLY A 14 -12.15 7.52 -0.36
CA GLY A 14 -11.64 6.16 -0.35
C GLY A 14 -12.77 5.12 -0.40
N SER A 15 -13.80 5.27 0.43
CA SER A 15 -14.94 4.34 0.47
C SER A 15 -15.71 4.32 -0.85
N LEU A 16 -15.96 5.49 -1.45
CA LEU A 16 -16.59 5.59 -2.77
C LEU A 16 -15.73 4.97 -3.87
N GLY A 17 -14.42 5.21 -3.84
CA GLY A 17 -13.47 4.63 -4.78
C GLY A 17 -13.43 3.11 -4.72
N ALA A 18 -13.31 2.54 -3.52
CA ALA A 18 -13.33 1.10 -3.36
C ALA A 18 -14.66 0.48 -3.77
N TRP A 19 -15.79 1.11 -3.42
CA TRP A 19 -17.10 0.65 -3.84
C TRP A 19 -17.24 0.63 -5.37
N LEU A 20 -16.82 1.71 -6.04
CA LEU A 20 -16.89 1.81 -7.51
C LEU A 20 -16.00 0.75 -8.18
N PHE A 21 -14.76 0.59 -7.72
CA PHE A 21 -13.81 -0.37 -8.30
C PHE A 21 -14.18 -1.82 -7.99
N GLN A 22 -14.78 -2.08 -6.83
CA GLN A 22 -15.33 -3.39 -6.50
C GLN A 22 -16.45 -3.78 -7.47
N LYS A 23 -17.32 -2.83 -7.86
CA LYS A 23 -18.38 -3.07 -8.85
C LYS A 23 -17.82 -3.41 -10.24
N LEU A 24 -16.62 -2.92 -10.55
CA LEU A 24 -15.89 -3.21 -11.77
C LEU A 24 -15.03 -4.49 -11.71
N HIS A 25 -15.12 -5.27 -10.62
CA HIS A 25 -14.29 -6.46 -10.35
C HIS A 25 -12.78 -6.18 -10.27
N VAL A 26 -12.41 -4.95 -9.91
CA VAL A 26 -11.01 -4.54 -9.69
C VAL A 26 -10.72 -4.52 -8.18
N PRO A 27 -9.50 -4.84 -7.73
CA PRO A 27 -9.17 -4.81 -6.31
C PRO A 27 -9.43 -3.44 -5.67
N GLN A 28 -10.05 -3.44 -4.48
CA GLN A 28 -10.41 -2.21 -3.75
C GLN A 28 -9.19 -1.31 -3.47
N VAL A 29 -8.02 -1.91 -3.25
CA VAL A 29 -6.76 -1.19 -3.04
C VAL A 29 -6.44 -0.25 -4.20
N VAL A 30 -6.72 -0.67 -5.44
CA VAL A 30 -6.56 0.18 -6.63
C VAL A 30 -7.52 1.38 -6.57
N GLY A 31 -8.76 1.17 -6.14
CA GLY A 31 -9.75 2.24 -5.97
C GLY A 31 -9.30 3.32 -4.97
N TYR A 32 -8.75 2.91 -3.82
CA TYR A 32 -8.19 3.85 -2.84
C TYR A 32 -7.02 4.67 -3.42
N ILE A 33 -6.12 4.02 -4.18
CA ILE A 33 -4.97 4.68 -4.82
C ILE A 33 -5.44 5.70 -5.86
N VAL A 34 -6.37 5.32 -6.73
CA VAL A 34 -6.88 6.19 -7.80
C VAL A 34 -7.54 7.43 -7.20
N ILE A 35 -8.40 7.27 -6.20
CA ILE A 35 -9.01 8.43 -5.52
C ILE A 35 -7.95 9.27 -4.80
N GLY A 36 -6.97 8.65 -4.15
CA GLY A 36 -5.86 9.36 -3.51
C GLY A 36 -5.06 10.22 -4.50
N VAL A 37 -4.76 9.71 -5.69
CA VAL A 37 -4.08 10.46 -6.76
C VAL A 37 -4.96 11.59 -7.29
N LEU A 38 -6.27 11.36 -7.43
CA LEU A 38 -7.22 12.38 -7.90
C LEU A 38 -7.40 13.52 -6.89
N ILE A 39 -7.48 13.22 -5.59
CA ILE A 39 -7.72 14.23 -4.54
C ILE A 39 -6.41 14.90 -4.07
N GLY A 40 -5.30 14.16 -4.14
CA GLY A 40 -3.98 14.62 -3.73
C GLY A 40 -3.38 15.68 -4.65
N GLU A 41 -2.12 16.01 -4.36
CA GLU A 41 -1.38 17.07 -5.05
C GLU A 41 -1.26 16.84 -6.57
N SER A 42 -1.15 15.58 -7.02
CA SER A 42 -1.04 15.26 -8.45
C SER A 42 -2.32 15.46 -9.25
N GLY A 43 -3.48 15.53 -8.60
CA GLY A 43 -4.79 15.67 -9.23
C GLY A 43 -5.41 17.06 -9.00
N LEU A 44 -6.45 17.10 -8.16
CA LEU A 44 -7.26 18.29 -7.85
C LEU A 44 -6.59 19.23 -6.83
N ARG A 45 -5.41 18.86 -6.28
CA ARG A 45 -4.65 19.64 -5.28
C ARG A 45 -5.47 20.02 -4.04
N MET A 46 -6.41 19.16 -3.64
CA MET A 46 -7.24 19.39 -2.44
C MET A 46 -6.51 19.05 -1.14
N VAL A 47 -5.50 18.16 -1.21
CA VAL A 47 -4.66 17.76 -0.09
C VAL A 47 -3.20 18.09 -0.45
N GLU A 48 -2.59 18.98 0.33
CA GLU A 48 -1.21 19.43 0.13
C GLU A 48 -0.20 18.55 0.89
N GLN A 49 1.10 18.66 0.56
CA GLN A 49 2.15 17.89 1.23
C GLN A 49 2.18 18.10 2.75
N ALA A 50 1.89 19.32 3.21
CA ALA A 50 1.83 19.63 4.65
C ALA A 50 0.73 18.83 5.38
N ASP A 51 -0.41 18.61 4.71
CA ASP A 51 -1.51 17.81 5.23
C ASP A 51 -1.13 16.32 5.31
N ILE A 52 -0.43 15.82 4.28
CA ILE A 52 0.08 14.44 4.24
C ILE A 52 1.08 14.18 5.36
N LEU A 53 2.01 15.11 5.59
CA LEU A 53 3.00 15.01 6.67
C LEU A 53 2.33 15.02 8.06
N THR A 54 1.28 15.81 8.22
CA THR A 54 0.49 15.86 9.47
C THR A 54 -0.22 14.53 9.75
N LEU A 55 -0.67 13.83 8.70
CA LEU A 55 -1.34 12.52 8.80
C LEU A 55 -0.35 11.34 8.90
N ARG A 56 0.96 11.57 8.78
CA ARG A 56 1.97 10.48 8.85
C ARG A 56 1.88 9.64 10.13
N PRO A 57 1.73 10.21 11.35
CA PRO A 57 1.56 9.40 12.57
C PRO A 57 0.31 8.52 12.53
N PHE A 58 -0.78 9.01 11.95
CA PHE A 58 -2.02 8.26 11.77
C PHE A 58 -1.83 7.08 10.79
N ASN A 59 -1.11 7.29 9.68
CA ASN A 59 -0.77 6.22 8.74
C ASN A 59 0.09 5.13 9.41
N LEU A 60 1.10 5.52 10.18
CA LEU A 60 1.93 4.57 10.94
C LEU A 60 1.10 3.77 11.96
N PHE A 61 0.16 4.43 12.64
CA PHE A 61 -0.77 3.76 13.55
C PHE A 61 -1.67 2.77 12.80
N ALA A 62 -2.27 3.17 11.67
CA ALA A 62 -3.10 2.29 10.85
C ALA A 62 -2.32 1.08 10.31
N LEU A 63 -1.09 1.29 9.82
CA LEU A 63 -0.21 0.21 9.35
C LEU A 63 0.15 -0.74 10.50
N GLY A 64 0.40 -0.21 11.69
CA GLY A 64 0.60 -1.01 12.91
C GLY A 64 -0.62 -1.86 13.26
N LEU A 65 -1.83 -1.29 13.19
CA LEU A 65 -3.07 -2.04 13.42
C LEU A 65 -3.29 -3.13 12.37
N ILE A 66 -3.10 -2.83 11.09
CA ILE A 66 -3.22 -3.82 10.00
C ILE A 66 -2.21 -4.96 10.22
N GLY A 67 -0.95 -4.62 10.53
CA GLY A 67 0.09 -5.61 10.84
C GLY A 67 -0.24 -6.47 12.06
N PHE A 68 -0.78 -5.86 13.12
CA PHE A 68 -1.21 -6.57 14.32
C PHE A 68 -2.40 -7.49 14.06
N LEU A 69 -3.42 -7.03 13.34
CA LEU A 69 -4.59 -7.84 12.98
C LEU A 69 -4.21 -9.04 12.11
N VAL A 70 -3.41 -8.82 11.07
CA VAL A 70 -2.91 -9.90 10.21
C VAL A 70 -2.02 -10.86 10.99
N GLY A 71 -1.17 -10.34 11.87
CA GLY A 71 -0.32 -11.16 12.76
C GLY A 71 -1.10 -11.95 13.80
N GLY A 72 -2.23 -11.43 14.29
CA GLY A 72 -3.11 -12.12 15.24
C GLY A 72 -3.89 -13.27 14.62
N GLU A 73 -4.19 -13.21 13.32
CA GLU A 73 -4.87 -14.27 12.57
C GLU A 73 -3.95 -15.47 12.27
N LEU A 74 -2.63 -15.35 12.49
CA LEU A 74 -1.69 -16.45 12.28
C LEU A 74 -1.86 -17.53 13.35
N HIS A 75 -2.53 -18.61 12.95
CA HIS A 75 -2.73 -19.76 13.80
C HIS A 75 -1.44 -20.58 13.96
N GLY A 76 -0.92 -20.70 15.19
CA GLY A 76 0.34 -21.39 15.49
C GLY A 76 0.38 -22.86 15.05
N SER A 77 -0.78 -23.53 14.96
CA SER A 77 -0.87 -24.91 14.46
C SER A 77 -0.57 -25.03 12.95
N ILE A 78 -0.99 -24.04 12.14
CA ILE A 78 -0.69 -23.99 10.70
C ILE A 78 0.79 -23.67 10.50
N PHE A 79 1.34 -22.74 11.28
CA PHE A 79 2.76 -22.41 11.22
C PHE A 79 3.65 -23.58 11.64
N LYS A 80 3.25 -24.38 12.65
CA LYS A 80 4.01 -25.57 13.04
C LYS A 80 4.00 -26.67 11.98
N LYS A 81 2.87 -26.83 11.26
CA LYS A 81 2.73 -27.87 10.22
C LYS A 81 3.39 -27.48 8.89
N TYR A 82 3.30 -26.22 8.50
CA TYR A 82 3.73 -25.73 7.18
C TYR A 82 4.83 -24.66 7.23
N GLY A 83 5.34 -24.31 8.42
CA GLY A 83 6.26 -23.19 8.60
C GLY A 83 7.51 -23.28 7.73
N LYS A 84 8.13 -24.47 7.63
CA LYS A 84 9.30 -24.67 6.76
C LYS A 84 8.97 -24.40 5.27
N GLN A 85 7.78 -24.79 4.83
CA GLN A 85 7.34 -24.56 3.44
C GLN A 85 7.00 -23.08 3.23
N PHE A 86 6.26 -22.45 4.15
CA PHE A 86 5.97 -21.02 4.09
C PHE A 86 7.23 -20.17 4.10
N THR A 87 8.18 -20.44 5.00
CA THR A 87 9.45 -19.72 5.04
C THR A 87 10.28 -19.94 3.78
N ALA A 88 10.32 -21.16 3.23
CA ALA A 88 11.03 -21.42 1.98
C ALA A 88 10.39 -20.71 0.78
N ILE A 89 9.06 -20.69 0.69
CA ILE A 89 8.31 -19.97 -0.36
C ILE A 89 8.53 -18.46 -0.20
N LEU A 90 8.30 -17.90 0.99
CA LEU A 90 8.43 -16.46 1.23
C LEU A 90 9.86 -15.96 1.00
N LEU A 91 10.87 -16.68 1.48
CA LEU A 91 12.27 -16.32 1.22
C LEU A 91 12.64 -16.53 -0.25
N GLY A 92 12.20 -17.63 -0.85
CA GLY A 92 12.47 -17.94 -2.25
C GLY A 92 11.84 -16.91 -3.19
N GLU A 93 10.53 -16.73 -3.12
CA GLU A 93 9.79 -15.75 -3.91
C GLU A 93 10.22 -14.33 -3.60
N GLY A 94 10.43 -13.98 -2.33
CA GLY A 94 10.86 -12.64 -1.92
C GLY A 94 12.25 -12.29 -2.46
N LEU A 95 13.24 -13.15 -2.25
CA LEU A 95 14.61 -12.93 -2.75
C LEU A 95 14.66 -13.00 -4.28
N ALA A 96 13.96 -13.96 -4.90
CA ALA A 96 13.90 -14.06 -6.35
C ALA A 96 13.22 -12.84 -6.97
N ALA A 97 12.08 -12.38 -6.44
CA ALA A 97 11.42 -11.16 -6.91
C ALA A 97 12.31 -9.93 -6.73
N PHE A 98 13.01 -9.82 -5.60
CA PHE A 98 13.96 -8.74 -5.38
C PHE A 98 15.09 -8.74 -6.42
N VAL A 99 15.69 -9.89 -6.72
CA VAL A 99 16.75 -9.98 -7.73
C VAL A 99 16.20 -9.73 -9.14
N LEU A 100 15.10 -10.39 -9.51
CA LEU A 100 14.51 -10.33 -10.85
C LEU A 100 13.88 -8.98 -11.18
N VAL A 101 13.40 -8.22 -10.21
CA VAL A 101 12.88 -6.86 -10.44
C VAL A 101 13.95 -5.81 -10.16
N GLY A 102 14.68 -5.97 -9.06
CA GLY A 102 15.70 -5.03 -8.60
C GLY A 102 16.87 -4.90 -9.56
N VAL A 103 17.46 -6.01 -10.01
CA VAL A 103 18.62 -5.97 -10.92
C VAL A 103 18.27 -5.35 -12.28
N PRO A 104 17.18 -5.76 -12.97
CA PRO A 104 16.80 -5.12 -14.23
C PRO A 104 16.40 -3.65 -14.05
N SER A 105 15.64 -3.31 -13.01
CA SER A 105 15.27 -1.90 -12.77
C SER A 105 16.49 -1.01 -12.54
N ALA A 106 17.48 -1.48 -11.76
CA ALA A 106 18.73 -0.77 -11.54
C ALA A 106 19.58 -0.67 -12.82
N LEU A 107 19.66 -1.74 -13.62
CA LEU A 107 20.37 -1.74 -14.90
C LEU A 107 19.75 -0.75 -15.89
N ILE A 108 18.41 -0.75 -16.01
CA ILE A 108 17.67 0.18 -16.87
C ILE A 108 17.95 1.62 -16.45
N VAL A 109 17.86 1.93 -15.16
CA VAL A 109 18.15 3.27 -14.64
C VAL A 109 19.61 3.66 -14.92
N TYR A 110 20.55 2.75 -14.72
CA TYR A 110 21.97 3.00 -15.00
C TYR A 110 22.23 3.30 -16.48
N LEU A 111 21.64 2.53 -17.40
CA LEU A 111 21.79 2.75 -18.84
C LEU A 111 21.17 4.08 -19.29
N ILE A 112 20.01 4.46 -18.77
CA ILE A 112 19.33 5.72 -19.13
C ILE A 112 20.07 6.93 -18.56
N CYS A 113 20.57 6.85 -17.32
CA CYS A 113 21.21 7.98 -16.64
C CYS A 113 22.68 8.17 -17.03
N HIS A 114 23.30 7.15 -17.66
CA HIS A 114 24.68 7.20 -18.16
C HIS A 114 24.78 7.27 -19.70
N SER A 115 23.65 7.49 -20.39
CA SER A 115 23.56 7.90 -21.81
C SER A 115 23.31 9.40 -21.92
#